data_AF-A0A412KUL3-F1
#
_entry.id   AF-A0A412KUL3-F1
#
_cell.length_a   1.000
_cell.length_b   1.000
_cell.length_c   1.000
_cell.angle_alpha   90.00
_cell.angle_beta   90.00
_cell.angle_gamma   90.00
#
_symmetry.space_group_name_H-M   'P 1'
#
loop_
_entity.id
_entity.type
_entity.pdbx_description
1 polymer ?
#
loop_
_entity_poly.entity_id
_entity_poly.type
_entity_poly.pdbx_seq_one_letter_code
_entity_poly.pdbx_strand_id
1 'polypeptide(L)'
;MGAGLVLSVITVLVTVAGLVLYMMNCKTNYFVKTTGTDNTIVACLAVAAILEIVMIIVSVKMGAKPVLDIIPVACGVLTAYALIAFVGSRIAAIGSIMTFENNAQNMADLKGAIIGMIVCAVALIFTIISSFFKVVKD
;
A
#
# COMPACT_ATOMS: atom_id res chain seq x y z
N MET A 1 12.02 17.05 -15.61
CA MET A 1 11.37 16.71 -14.32
C MET A 1 12.45 16.30 -13.32
N GLY A 2 12.31 16.65 -12.04
CA GLY A 2 13.25 16.20 -11.00
C GLY A 2 13.01 14.74 -10.64
N ALA A 3 14.07 14.03 -10.19
CA ALA A 3 13.97 12.63 -9.78
C ALA A 3 12.94 12.42 -8.65
N GLY A 4 12.82 13.37 -7.72
CA GLY A 4 11.83 13.29 -6.64
C GLY A 4 10.39 13.34 -7.13
N LEU A 5 10.05 14.20 -8.09
CA LEU A 5 8.70 14.20 -8.68
C LEU A 5 8.35 12.85 -9.32
N VAL A 6 9.28 12.26 -10.08
CA VAL A 6 9.06 10.96 -10.72
C VAL A 6 8.86 9.87 -9.67
N LEU A 7 9.71 9.83 -8.65
CA LEU A 7 9.61 8.86 -7.56
C LEU A 7 8.29 9.00 -6.79
N SER A 8 7.88 10.22 -6.45
CA SER A 8 6.61 10.45 -5.74
C SER A 8 5.39 10.00 -6.56
N VAL A 9 5.38 10.22 -7.88
CA VAL A 9 4.30 9.72 -8.75
C VAL A 9 4.28 8.19 -8.76
N ILE A 10 5.45 7.54 -8.85
CA ILE A 10 5.53 6.08 -8.79
C ILE A 10 5.03 5.58 -7.43
N THR A 11 5.43 6.21 -6.33
CA THR A 11 4.95 5.87 -4.98
C THR A 11 3.42 5.86 -4.93
N VAL A 12 2.76 6.94 -5.38
CA VAL A 12 1.29 7.01 -5.43
C VAL A 12 0.70 5.84 -6.20
N LEU A 13 1.24 5.54 -7.39
CA LEU A 13 0.73 4.46 -8.23
C LEU A 13 0.87 3.09 -7.56
N VAL A 14 1.98 2.83 -6.89
CA VAL A 14 2.22 1.57 -6.18
C VAL A 14 1.33 1.46 -4.95
N THR A 15 1.14 2.54 -4.18
CA THR A 15 0.21 2.59 -3.02
C THR A 15 -1.23 2.31 -3.47
N VAL A 16 -1.68 2.93 -4.56
CA VAL A 16 -3.01 2.67 -5.15
C VAL A 16 -3.13 1.24 -5.66
N ALA A 17 -2.10 0.69 -6.31
CA ALA A 17 -2.10 -0.70 -6.74
C ALA A 17 -2.22 -1.66 -5.54
N GLY A 18 -1.51 -1.40 -4.45
CA GLY A 18 -1.62 -2.16 -3.20
C GLY A 18 -3.04 -2.15 -2.64
N LEU A 19 -3.69 -0.97 -2.61
CA LEU A 19 -5.09 -0.82 -2.20
C LEU A 19 -6.04 -1.64 -3.08
N VAL A 20 -5.91 -1.53 -4.41
CA VAL A 20 -6.78 -2.26 -5.35
C VAL A 20 -6.60 -3.77 -5.20
N LEU A 21 -5.36 -4.25 -5.12
CA LEU A 21 -5.07 -5.68 -4.95
C LEU A 21 -5.60 -6.23 -3.62
N TYR A 22 -5.48 -5.45 -2.54
CA TYR A 22 -6.10 -5.79 -1.25
C TYR A 22 -7.61 -5.93 -1.41
N MET A 23 -8.28 -4.93 -2.00
CA MET A 23 -9.73 -4.95 -2.19
C MET A 23 -10.21 -6.09 -3.10
N MET A 24 -9.44 -6.41 -4.14
CA MET A 24 -9.71 -7.56 -5.01
C MET A 24 -9.56 -8.87 -4.24
N ASN A 25 -8.49 -9.02 -3.45
CA ASN A 25 -8.26 -10.20 -2.63
C ASN A 25 -9.41 -10.42 -1.64
N CYS A 26 -9.88 -9.38 -0.95
CA CYS A 26 -10.99 -9.45 0.00
C CYS A 26 -12.31 -9.95 -0.63
N LYS A 27 -12.47 -9.84 -1.95
CA LYS A 27 -13.68 -10.27 -2.69
C LYS A 27 -13.55 -11.65 -3.32
N THR A 28 -12.40 -12.31 -3.17
CA THR A 28 -12.22 -13.69 -3.64
C THR A 28 -13.04 -14.68 -2.82
N ASN A 29 -13.28 -15.87 -3.37
CA ASN A 29 -14.19 -16.87 -2.80
C ASN A 29 -13.82 -17.29 -1.39
N TYR A 30 -12.53 -17.42 -1.11
CA TYR A 30 -12.02 -17.79 0.20
C TYR A 30 -12.07 -16.61 1.18
N PHE A 31 -11.47 -15.47 0.81
CA PHE A 31 -11.23 -14.37 1.74
C PHE A 31 -12.49 -13.57 2.05
N VAL A 32 -13.50 -13.55 1.18
CA VAL A 32 -14.78 -12.89 1.48
C VAL A 32 -15.54 -13.57 2.62
N LYS A 33 -15.34 -14.88 2.81
CA LYS A 33 -16.08 -15.70 3.79
C LYS A 33 -15.37 -15.80 5.13
N THR A 34 -14.04 -15.68 5.14
CA THR A 34 -13.22 -15.92 6.33
C THR A 34 -12.85 -14.62 7.03
N THR A 35 -12.20 -13.72 6.31
CA THR A 35 -11.59 -12.51 6.87
C THR A 35 -12.28 -11.22 6.41
N GLY A 36 -12.90 -11.26 5.23
CA GLY A 36 -13.53 -10.11 4.60
C GLY A 36 -12.55 -8.95 4.36
N THR A 37 -13.14 -7.75 4.37
CA THR A 37 -12.42 -6.48 4.24
C THR A 37 -12.25 -5.85 5.62
N ASP A 38 -11.01 -5.68 6.04
CA ASP A 38 -10.66 -4.77 7.14
C ASP A 38 -10.62 -3.32 6.63
N ASN A 39 -11.54 -2.51 7.14
CA ASN A 39 -11.69 -1.10 6.78
C ASN A 39 -10.50 -0.24 7.22
N THR A 40 -9.74 -0.68 8.23
CA THR A 40 -8.56 0.03 8.71
C THR A 40 -7.44 -0.04 7.67
N ILE A 41 -7.23 -1.20 7.05
CA ILE A 41 -6.26 -1.37 5.96
C ILE A 41 -6.64 -0.48 4.77
N VAL A 42 -7.93 -0.49 4.38
CA VAL A 42 -8.45 0.37 3.31
C VAL A 42 -8.20 1.84 3.63
N ALA A 43 -8.55 2.28 4.84
CA ALA A 43 -8.38 3.65 5.27
C ALA A 43 -6.91 4.08 5.26
N CYS A 44 -6.00 3.25 5.78
CA CYS A 44 -4.57 3.54 5.80
C CYS A 44 -4.00 3.71 4.40
N LEU A 45 -4.27 2.78 3.48
CA LEU A 45 -3.76 2.86 2.10
C LEU A 45 -4.41 4.01 1.31
N ALA A 46 -5.71 4.24 1.49
CA ALA A 46 -6.42 5.33 0.82
C ALA A 46 -5.93 6.70 1.30
N VAL A 47 -5.79 6.90 2.62
CA VAL A 47 -5.26 8.14 3.20
C VAL A 47 -3.81 8.35 2.80
N ALA A 48 -2.98 7.30 2.80
CA ALA A 48 -1.59 7.39 2.31
C ALA A 48 -1.54 7.87 0.86
N ALA A 49 -2.30 7.26 -0.06
CA ALA A 49 -2.34 7.67 -1.45
C ALA A 49 -2.80 9.13 -1.63
N ILE A 50 -3.81 9.57 -0.86
CA ILE A 50 -4.29 10.96 -0.89
C ILE A 50 -3.20 11.92 -0.40
N LEU A 51 -2.54 11.60 0.71
CA LEU A 51 -1.46 12.41 1.28
C LEU A 51 -0.26 12.52 0.33
N GLU A 52 0.11 11.43 -0.34
CA GLU A 52 1.17 11.42 -1.36
C GLU A 52 0.81 12.35 -2.54
N ILE A 53 -0.45 12.34 -3.00
CA ILE A 53 -0.93 13.26 -4.05
C ILE A 53 -0.89 14.71 -3.56
N VAL A 54 -1.37 14.98 -2.34
CA VAL A 54 -1.35 16.32 -1.74
C VAL A 54 0.08 16.84 -1.64
N MET A 55 1.02 16.00 -1.22
CA MET A 55 2.45 16.33 -1.13
C MET A 55 3.00 16.78 -2.50
N ILE A 56 2.67 16.07 -3.57
CA ILE A 56 3.09 16.45 -4.93
C ILE A 56 2.51 17.81 -5.33
N ILE A 57 1.19 17.99 -5.19
CA ILE A 57 0.50 19.23 -5.60
C ILE A 57 1.02 20.44 -4.83
N VAL A 58 1.15 20.32 -3.51
CA VAL A 58 1.59 21.41 -2.64
C VAL A 58 3.07 21.73 -2.89
N SER A 59 3.92 20.72 -3.02
CA SER A 59 5.34 20.93 -3.31
C SER A 59 5.54 21.65 -4.63
N VAL A 60 4.81 21.26 -5.69
CA VAL A 60 4.88 21.91 -7.00
C VAL A 60 4.39 23.37 -6.95
N LYS A 61 3.41 23.70 -6.10
CA LYS A 61 2.87 25.07 -6.00
C LYS A 61 3.64 25.99 -5.06
N MET A 62 4.14 25.47 -3.94
CA MET A 62 4.68 26.29 -2.84
C MET A 62 6.20 26.17 -2.67
N GLY A 63 6.86 25.35 -3.49
CA GLY A 63 8.27 24.99 -3.32
C GLY A 63 8.49 24.05 -2.14
N ALA A 64 9.72 23.56 -1.99
CA ALA A 64 10.09 22.69 -0.88
C ALA A 64 10.10 23.50 0.43
N LYS A 65 9.09 23.29 1.28
CA LYS A 65 9.02 23.87 2.63
C LYS A 65 9.22 22.77 3.67
N PRO A 66 9.97 23.03 4.77
CA PRO A 66 10.19 22.05 5.83
C PRO A 66 8.91 21.46 6.44
N VAL A 67 7.82 22.23 6.40
CA VAL A 67 6.52 21.76 6.93
C VAL A 67 5.95 20.58 6.15
N LEU A 68 6.38 20.38 4.90
CA LEU A 68 5.89 19.30 4.03
C LEU A 68 6.58 17.96 4.34
N ASP A 69 7.68 17.98 5.10
CA ASP A 69 8.45 16.78 5.44
C ASP A 69 7.70 15.86 6.42
N ILE A 70 6.66 16.36 7.10
CA ILE A 70 5.79 15.53 7.95
C ILE A 70 4.90 14.59 7.13
N ILE A 71 4.56 14.96 5.90
CA ILE A 71 3.65 14.20 5.05
C ILE A 71 4.24 12.83 4.67
N PRO A 72 5.48 12.73 4.13
CA PRO A 72 6.06 11.43 3.82
C PRO A 72 6.27 10.56 5.07
N VAL A 73 6.51 11.15 6.26
CA VAL A 73 6.57 10.39 7.52
C VAL A 73 5.20 9.78 7.83
N ALA A 74 4.12 10.55 7.74
CA ALA A 74 2.76 10.03 7.94
C ALA A 74 2.41 8.94 6.92
N CYS A 75 2.76 9.12 5.65
CA CYS A 75 2.56 8.12 4.60
C CYS A 75 3.31 6.82 4.91
N GLY A 76 4.57 6.92 5.39
CA GLY A 76 5.37 5.75 5.78
C GLY A 76 4.74 4.97 6.94
N VAL A 77 4.22 5.66 7.96
CA VAL A 77 3.54 5.01 9.09
C VAL A 77 2.25 4.32 8.64
N LEU A 78 1.43 4.99 7.82
CA LEU A 78 0.17 4.44 7.32
C LEU A 78 0.38 3.21 6.43
N THR A 79 1.34 3.28 5.51
CA THR A 79 1.68 2.16 4.61
C THR A 79 2.29 0.99 5.38
N ALA A 80 3.14 1.24 6.38
CA ALA A 80 3.68 0.20 7.25
C ALA A 80 2.59 -0.49 8.08
N TYR A 81 1.69 0.28 8.69
CA TYR A 81 0.56 -0.28 9.42
C TYR A 81 -0.32 -1.14 8.51
N ALA A 82 -0.68 -0.63 7.33
CA ALA A 82 -1.49 -1.37 6.37
C ALA A 82 -0.84 -2.69 5.96
N LEU A 83 0.48 -2.72 5.74
CA LEU A 83 1.20 -3.95 5.43
C LEU A 83 1.14 -4.97 6.57
N ILE A 84 1.43 -4.53 7.80
CA ILE A 84 1.42 -5.40 8.99
C ILE A 84 0.03 -5.99 9.20
N ALA A 85 -1.01 -5.15 9.13
CA ALA A 85 -2.40 -5.57 9.26
C ALA A 85 -2.83 -6.50 8.12
N PHE A 86 -2.41 -6.24 6.87
CA PHE A 86 -2.72 -7.12 5.75
C PHE A 86 -2.08 -8.49 5.93
N VAL A 87 -0.79 -8.58 6.25
CA VAL A 87 -0.13 -9.87 6.54
C VAL A 87 -0.79 -10.57 7.72
N GLY A 88 -1.05 -9.85 8.81
CA GLY A 88 -1.69 -10.40 10.01
C GLY A 88 -3.07 -10.98 9.74
N SER A 89 -3.88 -10.28 8.95
CA SER A 89 -5.23 -10.74 8.56
C SER A 89 -5.23 -11.92 7.60
N ARG A 90 -4.08 -12.36 7.07
CA ARG A 90 -3.98 -13.43 6.08
C ARG A 90 -3.18 -14.64 6.57
N ILE A 91 -2.36 -14.51 7.62
CA ILE A 91 -1.43 -15.56 8.06
C ILE A 91 -2.10 -16.90 8.40
N ALA A 92 -3.24 -16.87 9.12
CA ALA A 92 -3.98 -18.08 9.48
C ALA A 92 -4.63 -18.74 8.25
N ALA A 93 -5.19 -17.92 7.36
CA ALA A 93 -5.79 -18.38 6.09
C ALA A 93 -4.74 -19.02 5.17
N ILE A 94 -3.53 -18.45 5.09
CA ILE A 94 -2.41 -19.03 4.34
C ILE A 94 -2.10 -20.44 4.87
N GLY A 95 -2.00 -20.59 6.20
CA GLY A 95 -1.81 -21.89 6.84
C GLY A 95 -2.91 -22.89 6.46
N SER A 96 -4.17 -22.49 6.62
CA SER A 96 -5.33 -23.36 6.33
C SER A 96 -5.40 -23.80 4.87
N ILE A 97 -5.20 -22.87 3.93
CA ILE A 97 -5.22 -23.17 2.48
C ILE A 97 -4.09 -24.11 2.10
N MET A 98 -2.89 -23.97 2.68
CA MET A 98 -1.75 -24.81 2.32
C MET A 98 -1.88 -26.25 2.85
N THR A 99 -2.62 -26.46 3.95
CA THR A 99 -2.71 -27.78 4.62
C THR A 99 -4.06 -28.47 4.45
N PHE A 100 -5.16 -27.80 4.76
CA PHE A 100 -6.49 -28.42 4.91
C PHE A 100 -7.44 -28.07 3.77
N GLU A 101 -7.36 -26.85 3.25
CA GLU A 101 -8.28 -26.31 2.24
C GLU A 101 -7.59 -26.13 0.89
N ASN A 102 -6.62 -27.01 0.60
CA ASN A 102 -5.76 -26.95 -0.58
C ASN A 102 -6.49 -27.45 -1.83
N ASN A 103 -7.22 -26.55 -2.47
CA ASN A 103 -7.83 -26.79 -3.78
C ASN A 103 -7.43 -25.68 -4.76
N ALA A 104 -7.69 -25.90 -6.06
CA ALA A 104 -7.27 -24.99 -7.11
C ALA A 104 -7.79 -23.55 -6.94
N GLN A 105 -9.05 -23.40 -6.50
CA GLN A 105 -9.66 -22.08 -6.30
C GLN A 105 -9.02 -21.35 -5.12
N ASN A 106 -8.91 -22.01 -3.97
CA ASN A 106 -8.32 -21.42 -2.77
C ASN A 106 -6.83 -21.09 -2.98
N MET A 107 -6.11 -21.90 -3.75
CA MET A 107 -4.72 -21.64 -4.11
C MET A 107 -4.58 -20.43 -5.04
N ALA A 108 -5.54 -20.20 -5.95
CA ALA A 108 -5.58 -19.00 -6.78
C ALA A 108 -5.86 -17.74 -5.95
N ASP A 109 -6.84 -17.81 -5.04
CA ASP A 109 -7.18 -16.74 -4.10
C ASP A 109 -5.96 -16.38 -3.22
N LEU A 110 -5.24 -17.39 -2.74
CA LEU A 110 -4.00 -17.25 -1.97
C LEU A 110 -2.88 -16.58 -2.76
N LYS A 111 -2.67 -16.96 -4.03
CA LYS A 111 -1.69 -16.28 -4.90
C LYS A 111 -2.02 -14.80 -5.05
N GLY A 112 -3.29 -14.45 -5.23
CA GLY A 112 -3.74 -13.06 -5.25
C GLY A 112 -3.43 -12.30 -3.95
N ALA A 113 -3.63 -12.95 -2.80
CA ALA A 113 -3.26 -12.39 -1.49
C ALA A 113 -1.76 -12.10 -1.39
N ILE A 114 -0.91 -13.05 -1.80
CA ILE A 114 0.55 -12.91 -1.77
C ILE A 114 1.00 -11.77 -2.67
N ILE A 115 0.47 -11.67 -3.89
CA ILE A 115 0.78 -10.56 -4.79
C ILE A 115 0.39 -9.22 -4.16
N GLY A 116 -0.81 -9.13 -3.57
CA GLY A 116 -1.24 -7.92 -2.86
C GLY A 116 -0.29 -7.52 -1.72
N MET A 117 0.13 -8.48 -0.88
CA MET A 117 1.07 -8.23 0.22
C MET A 117 2.43 -7.75 -0.29
N ILE A 118 2.96 -8.36 -1.37
CA ILE A 118 4.22 -7.94 -1.98
C ILE A 118 4.11 -6.51 -2.50
N VAL A 119 3.03 -6.16 -3.21
CA VAL A 119 2.84 -4.81 -3.73
C VAL A 119 2.70 -3.78 -2.61
N CYS A 120 2.01 -4.10 -1.50
CA CYS A 120 1.98 -3.23 -0.32
C CYS A 120 3.36 -3.05 0.33
N ALA A 121 4.20 -4.11 0.35
CA ALA A 121 5.57 -3.99 0.85
C ALA A 121 6.44 -3.12 -0.07
N VAL A 122 6.27 -3.25 -1.38
CA VAL A 122 6.93 -2.38 -2.36
C VAL A 122 6.46 -0.93 -2.18
N ALA A 123 5.17 -0.68 -1.94
CA ALA A 123 4.64 0.66 -1.66
C ALA A 123 5.39 1.31 -0.50
N LEU A 124 5.52 0.62 0.64
CA LEU A 124 6.28 1.10 1.79
C LEU A 124 7.73 1.45 1.44
N ILE A 125 8.42 0.59 0.68
CA ILE A 125 9.80 0.85 0.24
C ILE A 125 9.87 2.11 -0.61
N PHE A 126 8.94 2.30 -1.55
CA PHE A 126 8.86 3.50 -2.38
C PHE A 126 8.54 4.75 -1.55
N THR A 127 7.66 4.66 -0.56
CA THR A 127 7.36 5.78 0.36
C THR A 127 8.61 6.18 1.14
N ILE A 128 9.39 5.20 1.64
CA ILE A 128 10.67 5.47 2.31
C ILE A 128 11.67 6.11 1.36
N ILE A 129 11.91 5.53 0.18
CA ILE A 129 12.90 6.06 -0.78
C ILE A 129 12.50 7.46 -1.22
N SER A 130 11.26 7.67 -1.65
CA SER A 130 10.77 8.96 -2.14
C SER A 130 10.84 10.06 -1.09
N SER A 131 10.78 9.74 0.20
CA SER A 131 10.96 10.71 1.29
C SER A 131 12.33 11.40 1.29
N PHE A 132 13.37 10.77 0.71
CA PHE A 132 14.71 11.35 0.61
C PHE A 132 14.90 12.26 -0.61
N PHE A 133 13.96 12.24 -1.56
CA PHE A 133 14.05 13.02 -2.79
C PHE A 133 13.01 14.13 -2.80
N LYS A 134 13.47 15.38 -2.80
CA LYS A 134 12.57 16.54 -2.94
C LYS A 134 11.83 16.51 -4.28
N VAL A 135 10.52 16.79 -4.24
CA VAL A 135 9.66 16.84 -5.43
C VAL A 135 10.09 17.94 -6.40
N VAL A 136 10.50 19.09 -5.89
CA VAL A 136 10.98 20.23 -6.69
C VAL A 136 12.50 20.34 -6.54
N LYS A 137 13.20 20.66 -7.64
CA LYS A 137 14.63 21.02 -7.58
C LYS A 137 14.74 22.40 -6.91
N ASP A 138 15.66 22.54 -5.97
CA ASP A 138 16.03 23.85 -5.42
C ASP A 138 16.51 24.79 -6.55
#